data_AF-A0A9P0JWI9-F1
#
_entry.id   AF-A0A9P0JWI9-F1
#
_cell.length_a   1.000
_cell.length_b   1.000
_cell.length_c   1.000
_cell.angle_alpha   90.00
_cell.angle_beta   90.00
_cell.angle_gamma   90.00
#
_symmetry.space_group_name_H-M   'P 1'
#
loop_
_entity.id
_entity.type
_entity.pdbx_description
1 polymer ?
#
loop_
_entity_poly.entity_id
_entity_poly.type
_entity_poly.pdbx_seq_one_letter_code
_entity_poly.pdbx_strand_id
1 'polypeptide(L)'
;MKLGIFVIVSIVWLCNCHGVLVRFSNSVCTTLEGYDGICLRRQQCEDANGISSGTCASDLGRCCLFQRSCGQSSSQNNTYFFNSKYPNTVSTGLQCTFTIIPCNSNICQIRLDFLNLILSQPDGNGNCIFDSLVITGSASGNVPVLCGENSGQHMYLMVDRTNPITITITTSVAASLERSWNIKVTQIACDCPTLAPNGCLQYYYSQSGNVRSFNYGTTINGNNLNFGNGSSVAGTRQISNENYGVCIGMVPGYCSIQWSQSDGETSSFSLSNDTAAASVLDGLPSNGLRGENCTTDYVVIPNPYFVNGTAVNADRFCGNQFPTVVTSSKPFVLRVVTNDNELGDAANRGFSLDYTQQACSNLGFMLYNMS
;
A
#
# COMPACT_ATOMS: atom_id res chain seq x y z
N MET A 1 -19.81 68.43 49.81
CA MET A 1 -18.75 67.50 49.34
C MET A 1 -19.20 66.07 49.64
N LYS A 2 -19.84 65.43 48.66
CA LYS A 2 -20.10 64.00 48.43
C LYS A 2 -21.38 63.89 47.59
N LEU A 3 -21.16 63.81 46.28
CA LEU A 3 -22.15 63.51 45.24
C LEU A 3 -22.65 62.06 45.39
N GLY A 4 -23.92 61.83 45.04
CA GLY A 4 -24.40 60.46 44.78
C GLY A 4 -25.92 60.31 44.81
N ILE A 5 -26.64 60.98 43.91
CA ILE A 5 -27.99 60.56 43.52
C ILE A 5 -27.83 59.59 42.34
N PHE A 6 -28.30 58.37 42.54
CA PHE A 6 -28.38 57.31 41.54
C PHE A 6 -29.84 57.11 41.11
N VAL A 7 -29.97 56.56 39.90
CA VAL A 7 -31.13 55.89 39.30
C VAL A 7 -32.09 56.77 38.47
N ILE A 8 -31.80 56.86 37.17
CA ILE A 8 -32.83 56.73 36.14
C ILE A 8 -32.37 55.64 35.14
N VAL A 9 -33.37 54.83 34.79
CA VAL A 9 -33.40 53.60 33.99
C VAL A 9 -32.79 53.76 32.59
N SER A 10 -31.98 52.79 32.19
CA SER A 10 -31.89 52.34 30.79
C SER A 10 -31.57 50.86 30.78
N ILE A 11 -32.62 50.04 30.66
CA ILE A 11 -32.51 48.63 30.33
C ILE A 11 -32.17 48.58 28.84
N VAL A 12 -30.87 48.54 28.53
CA VAL A 12 -30.42 48.08 27.22
C VAL A 12 -30.37 46.56 27.29
N TRP A 13 -31.26 45.92 26.53
CA TRP A 13 -31.16 44.50 26.21
C TRP A 13 -29.85 44.25 25.47
N LEU A 14 -28.81 43.84 26.17
CA LEU A 14 -27.70 43.12 25.56
C LEU A 14 -28.07 41.65 25.55
N CYS A 15 -28.49 41.15 24.38
CA CYS A 15 -28.47 39.73 24.06
C CYS A 15 -27.07 39.20 24.35
N ASN A 16 -26.91 38.53 25.49
CA ASN A 16 -25.70 37.77 25.76
C ASN A 16 -25.80 36.49 24.92
N CYS A 17 -25.17 36.52 23.74
CA CYS A 17 -24.94 35.38 22.86
C CYS A 17 -24.11 34.31 23.58
N HIS A 18 -24.71 33.55 24.47
CA HIS A 18 -24.17 32.27 24.89
C HIS A 18 -24.40 31.29 23.73
N GLY A 19 -23.50 31.31 22.77
CA GLY A 19 -23.39 30.23 21.79
C GLY A 19 -23.18 28.94 22.58
N VAL A 20 -24.17 28.06 22.59
CA VAL A 20 -24.00 26.70 23.09
C VAL A 20 -22.90 26.07 22.26
N LEU A 21 -21.77 25.75 22.90
CA LEU A 21 -20.65 25.10 22.25
C LEU A 21 -21.05 23.64 21.92
N VAL A 22 -21.70 23.42 20.77
CA VAL A 22 -22.12 22.08 20.33
C VAL A 22 -20.88 21.24 20.02
N ARG A 23 -20.64 20.18 20.80
CA ARG A 23 -19.58 19.18 20.58
C ARG A 23 -20.17 17.99 19.84
N PHE A 24 -19.52 17.55 18.77
CA PHE A 24 -19.81 16.30 18.07
C PHE A 24 -18.52 15.49 17.95
N SER A 25 -18.64 14.17 17.75
CA SER A 25 -17.49 13.28 17.57
C SER A 25 -16.83 13.51 16.21
N ASN A 26 -15.50 13.47 16.19
CA ASN A 26 -14.73 13.54 14.95
C ASN A 26 -14.85 12.20 14.21
N SER A 27 -15.89 12.05 13.38
CA SER A 27 -16.09 10.88 12.54
C SER A 27 -15.49 11.09 11.15
N VAL A 28 -15.28 9.98 10.42
CA VAL A 28 -15.01 10.05 8.98
C VAL A 28 -16.23 10.63 8.27
N CYS A 29 -16.00 11.41 7.22
CA CYS A 29 -17.01 11.97 6.32
C CYS A 29 -16.46 11.96 4.89
N THR A 30 -17.33 12.04 3.89
CA THR A 30 -16.92 12.09 2.48
C THR A 30 -16.94 13.54 1.99
N THR A 31 -15.84 13.99 1.39
CA THR A 31 -15.74 15.33 0.82
C THR A 31 -16.47 15.43 -0.52
N LEU A 32 -16.67 16.64 -1.04
CA LEU A 32 -17.34 16.83 -2.33
C LEU A 32 -16.57 16.22 -3.52
N GLU A 33 -15.26 16.06 -3.37
CA GLU A 33 -14.36 15.43 -4.34
C GLU A 33 -14.29 13.90 -4.19
N GLY A 34 -14.97 13.32 -3.18
CA GLY A 34 -14.98 11.87 -2.94
C GLY A 34 -13.84 11.34 -2.05
N TYR A 35 -13.09 12.22 -1.37
CA TYR A 35 -12.08 11.80 -0.40
C TYR A 35 -12.69 11.56 0.97
N ASP A 36 -12.04 10.71 1.77
CA ASP A 36 -12.34 10.62 3.21
C ASP A 36 -11.74 11.82 3.93
N GLY A 37 -12.58 12.67 4.50
CA GLY A 37 -12.21 13.74 5.42
C GLY A 37 -12.53 13.38 6.88
N ILE A 38 -12.25 14.35 7.76
CA ILE A 38 -12.63 14.26 9.18
C ILE A 38 -13.69 15.32 9.45
N CYS A 39 -14.81 14.91 10.05
CA CYS A 39 -15.86 15.84 10.45
C CYS A 39 -15.35 16.70 11.61
N LEU A 40 -15.11 17.99 11.34
CA LEU A 40 -14.58 18.95 12.30
C LEU A 40 -15.43 20.21 12.31
N ARG A 41 -15.32 21.01 13.38
CA ARG A 41 -15.84 22.38 13.32
C ARG A 41 -15.04 23.19 12.31
N ARG A 42 -15.67 24.20 11.73
CA ARG A 42 -15.03 25.09 10.75
C ARG A 42 -13.69 25.64 11.26
N GLN A 43 -13.68 26.22 12.46
CA GLN A 43 -12.45 26.78 13.04
C GLN A 43 -11.37 25.70 13.25
N GLN A 44 -11.74 24.51 13.73
CA GLN A 44 -10.77 23.43 13.93
C GLN A 44 -10.16 22.93 12.61
N CYS A 45 -10.96 22.91 11.54
CA CYS A 45 -10.46 22.57 10.21
C CYS A 45 -9.47 23.62 9.69
N GLU A 46 -9.82 24.90 9.83
CA GLU A 46 -8.97 26.04 9.42
C GLU A 46 -7.67 26.08 10.25
N ASP A 47 -7.74 25.94 11.58
CA ASP A 47 -6.58 25.91 12.49
C ASP A 47 -5.62 24.75 12.17
N ALA A 48 -6.14 23.63 11.66
CA ALA A 48 -5.35 22.47 11.26
C ALA A 48 -4.83 22.55 9.80
N ASN A 49 -5.01 23.69 9.13
CA ASN A 49 -4.70 23.88 7.71
C ASN A 49 -5.35 22.81 6.81
N GLY A 50 -6.60 22.47 7.13
CA GLY A 50 -7.45 21.62 6.32
C GLY A 50 -8.39 22.44 5.45
N ILE A 51 -8.99 21.79 4.46
CA ILE A 51 -9.93 22.39 3.52
C ILE A 51 -11.33 21.92 3.87
N SER A 52 -12.25 22.86 4.09
CA SER A 52 -13.66 22.53 4.27
C SER A 52 -14.29 22.15 2.93
N SER A 53 -14.60 20.87 2.73
CA SER A 53 -15.26 20.36 1.54
C SER A 53 -16.44 19.48 1.90
N GLY A 54 -17.65 20.08 1.92
CA GLY A 54 -18.88 19.43 2.34
C GLY A 54 -19.23 19.67 3.81
N THR A 55 -20.42 19.21 4.20
CA THR A 55 -20.96 19.32 5.57
C THR A 55 -21.09 17.94 6.22
N CYS A 56 -21.14 17.91 7.53
CA CYS A 56 -21.28 16.69 8.32
C CYS A 56 -21.94 17.01 9.68
N ALA A 57 -22.29 15.97 10.44
CA ALA A 57 -22.97 16.11 11.73
C ALA A 57 -24.25 16.99 11.63
N SER A 58 -25.12 16.70 10.65
CA SER A 58 -26.34 17.47 10.38
C SER A 58 -26.07 18.97 10.20
N ASP A 59 -25.10 19.29 9.34
CA ASP A 59 -24.64 20.65 8.99
C ASP A 59 -23.95 21.46 10.10
N LEU A 60 -23.75 20.87 11.29
CA LEU A 60 -23.03 21.49 12.39
C LEU A 60 -21.51 21.47 12.18
N GLY A 61 -21.01 20.54 11.37
CA GLY A 61 -19.60 20.37 11.04
C GLY A 61 -19.28 20.67 9.56
N ARG A 62 -17.99 20.67 9.26
CA ARG A 62 -17.43 20.66 7.91
C ARG A 62 -16.64 19.38 7.73
N CYS A 63 -16.76 18.77 6.56
CA CYS A 63 -15.91 17.65 6.23
C CYS A 63 -14.54 18.20 5.84
N CYS A 64 -13.55 17.99 6.71
CA CYS A 64 -12.24 18.60 6.60
C CYS A 64 -11.28 17.67 5.85
N LEU A 65 -10.79 18.12 4.71
CA LEU A 65 -9.79 17.44 3.89
C LEU A 65 -8.39 17.92 4.25
N PHE A 66 -7.51 16.99 4.63
CA PHE A 66 -6.09 17.29 4.83
C PHE A 66 -5.31 16.92 3.58
N GLN A 67 -4.87 17.92 2.81
CA GLN A 67 -4.04 17.72 1.64
C GLN A 67 -2.68 18.40 1.82
N ARG A 68 -1.62 17.75 1.33
CA ARG A 68 -0.25 18.25 1.37
C ARG A 68 0.46 18.02 0.05
N SER A 69 1.42 18.89 -0.24
CA SER A 69 2.29 18.84 -1.41
C SER A 69 3.76 18.87 -0.99
N CYS A 70 4.66 18.94 -1.98
CA CYS A 70 6.11 18.90 -1.77
C CYS A 70 6.61 19.93 -0.76
N GLY A 71 7.51 19.49 0.12
CA GLY A 71 8.15 20.31 1.16
C GLY A 71 7.31 20.48 2.43
N GLN A 72 6.07 19.99 2.46
CA GLN A 72 5.19 20.15 3.61
C GLN A 72 5.31 19.00 4.62
N SER A 73 4.71 19.21 5.79
CA SER A 73 4.52 18.18 6.80
C SER A 73 3.06 18.11 7.25
N SER A 74 2.69 16.98 7.88
CA SER A 74 1.39 16.83 8.52
C SER A 74 1.48 15.97 9.77
N SER A 75 0.82 16.43 10.83
CA SER A 75 0.48 15.64 12.00
C SER A 75 -0.99 15.19 12.00
N GLN A 76 -1.75 15.49 10.95
CA GLN A 76 -3.16 15.14 10.85
C GLN A 76 -3.30 13.71 10.32
N ASN A 77 -4.24 12.96 10.87
CA ASN A 77 -4.60 11.65 10.34
C ASN A 77 -5.41 11.81 9.04
N ASN A 78 -5.43 10.79 8.19
CA ASN A 78 -6.09 10.81 6.87
C ASN A 78 -5.62 12.00 6.00
N THR A 79 -4.30 12.17 5.89
CA THR A 79 -3.70 13.20 5.03
C THR A 79 -3.44 12.64 3.63
N TYR A 80 -3.74 13.40 2.59
CA TYR A 80 -3.45 13.05 1.20
C TYR A 80 -2.24 13.83 0.69
N PHE A 81 -1.26 13.11 0.15
CA PHE A 81 -0.04 13.66 -0.42
C PHE A 81 -0.10 13.60 -1.95
N PHE A 82 -0.05 14.78 -2.58
CA PHE A 82 -0.24 14.94 -4.02
C PHE A 82 1.00 15.51 -4.70
N ASN A 83 1.11 15.26 -6.01
CA ASN A 83 1.99 16.06 -6.84
C ASN A 83 1.47 17.50 -6.93
N SER A 84 2.36 18.46 -7.17
CA SER A 84 2.06 19.90 -7.10
C SER A 84 0.97 20.39 -8.08
N LYS A 85 0.60 19.58 -9.07
CA LYS A 85 -0.40 19.89 -10.10
C LYS A 85 -1.60 18.94 -10.10
N TYR A 86 -1.69 18.01 -9.15
CA TYR A 86 -2.76 17.01 -9.10
C TYR A 86 -4.14 17.68 -9.19
N PRO A 87 -5.09 17.14 -9.99
CA PRO A 87 -5.08 15.84 -10.68
C PRO A 87 -4.29 15.79 -11.99
N ASN A 88 -3.65 16.89 -12.41
CA ASN A 88 -2.79 16.88 -13.59
C ASN A 88 -1.43 16.26 -13.28
N THR A 89 -0.76 15.84 -14.34
CA THR A 89 0.55 15.19 -14.31
C THR A 89 1.71 16.20 -14.20
N VAL A 90 2.88 15.68 -13.87
CA VAL A 90 4.16 16.41 -13.83
C VAL A 90 5.20 15.66 -14.67
N SER A 91 5.97 16.40 -15.46
CA SER A 91 6.97 15.84 -16.40
C SER A 91 8.38 16.38 -16.19
N THR A 92 8.57 17.35 -15.28
CA THR A 92 9.87 17.91 -14.95
C THR A 92 10.56 17.12 -13.84
N GLY A 93 11.90 17.08 -13.87
CA GLY A 93 12.68 16.57 -12.74
C GLY A 93 12.39 17.35 -11.46
N LEU A 94 12.14 16.63 -10.37
CA LEU A 94 11.72 17.17 -9.08
C LEU A 94 12.20 16.24 -7.96
N GLN A 95 12.66 16.83 -6.86
CA GLN A 95 12.74 16.13 -5.59
C GLN A 95 11.60 16.64 -4.70
N CYS A 96 10.61 15.79 -4.44
CA CYS A 96 9.42 16.12 -3.70
C CYS A 96 9.42 15.35 -2.38
N THR A 97 9.50 16.05 -1.26
CA THR A 97 9.48 15.45 0.07
C THR A 97 8.15 15.73 0.78
N PHE A 98 7.68 14.77 1.58
CA PHE A 98 6.56 14.95 2.49
C PHE A 98 6.89 14.30 3.83
N THR A 99 6.77 15.06 4.91
CA THR A 99 7.12 14.59 6.26
C THR A 99 5.86 14.32 7.09
N ILE A 100 5.72 13.08 7.54
CA ILE A 100 4.63 12.62 8.36
C ILE A 100 5.08 12.62 9.82
N ILE A 101 4.36 13.37 10.64
CA ILE A 101 4.62 13.49 12.07
C ILE A 101 3.54 12.69 12.80
N PRO A 102 3.91 11.70 13.64
CA PRO A 102 2.94 11.00 14.47
C PRO A 102 2.07 11.98 15.28
N CYS A 103 0.74 11.84 15.19
CA CYS A 103 -0.19 12.79 15.79
C CYS A 103 -0.19 12.74 17.32
N ASN A 104 0.28 11.63 17.90
CA ASN A 104 0.58 11.44 19.32
C ASN A 104 1.48 10.21 19.49
N SER A 105 1.91 9.92 20.72
CA SER A 105 2.79 8.80 21.05
C SER A 105 2.15 7.41 20.97
N ASN A 106 0.83 7.31 20.82
CA ASN A 106 0.10 6.05 20.66
C ASN A 106 0.02 5.59 19.19
N ILE A 107 0.68 6.27 18.25
CA ILE A 107 0.78 5.80 16.88
C ILE A 107 1.90 4.76 16.76
N CYS A 108 1.56 3.58 16.25
CA CYS A 108 2.50 2.47 16.04
C CYS A 108 2.77 2.18 14.57
N GLN A 109 1.83 2.53 13.69
CA GLN A 109 1.93 2.25 12.27
C GLN A 109 1.45 3.42 11.42
N ILE A 110 2.04 3.55 10.24
CA ILE A 110 1.53 4.36 9.15
C ILE A 110 1.18 3.44 8.00
N ARG A 111 -0.05 3.56 7.50
CA ARG A 111 -0.46 2.95 6.24
C ARG A 111 -0.43 4.00 5.14
N LEU A 112 0.25 3.69 4.05
CA LEU A 112 0.20 4.44 2.81
C LEU A 112 -0.67 3.68 1.81
N ASP A 113 -1.71 4.30 1.30
CA ASP A 113 -2.51 3.79 0.19
C ASP A 113 -2.18 4.59 -1.07
N PHE A 114 -1.67 3.91 -2.09
CA PHE A 114 -1.32 4.51 -3.37
C PHE A 114 -2.57 4.61 -4.24
N LEU A 115 -3.43 5.59 -3.98
CA LEU A 115 -4.65 5.81 -4.77
C LEU A 115 -4.32 6.06 -6.25
N ASN A 116 -3.24 6.80 -6.47
CA ASN A 116 -2.59 6.92 -7.76
C ASN A 116 -1.07 7.01 -7.53
N LEU A 117 -0.28 6.22 -8.23
CA LEU A 117 1.18 6.31 -8.21
C LEU A 117 1.74 5.80 -9.53
N ILE A 118 2.09 6.74 -10.40
CA ILE A 118 2.67 6.51 -11.72
C ILE A 118 4.01 7.23 -11.79
N LEU A 119 5.08 6.44 -11.78
CA LEU A 119 6.47 6.85 -11.96
C LEU A 119 7.08 6.10 -13.16
N SER A 120 8.28 6.51 -13.58
CA SER A 120 9.03 5.80 -14.62
C SER A 120 9.31 4.35 -14.20
N GLN A 121 9.29 3.44 -15.18
CA GLN A 121 9.67 2.04 -14.97
C GLN A 121 11.14 1.95 -14.49
N PRO A 122 11.51 0.87 -13.77
CA PRO A 122 12.91 0.62 -13.44
C PRO A 122 13.77 0.49 -14.70
N ASP A 123 15.09 0.52 -14.53
CA ASP A 123 16.00 0.14 -15.61
C ASP A 123 15.81 -1.34 -16.03
N GLY A 124 16.59 -1.79 -17.01
CA GLY A 124 16.51 -3.17 -17.49
C GLY A 124 16.69 -4.23 -16.40
N ASN A 125 17.37 -3.87 -15.29
CA ASN A 125 17.77 -4.74 -14.20
C ASN A 125 16.91 -4.55 -12.93
N GLY A 126 15.76 -3.88 -13.04
CA GLY A 126 14.82 -3.73 -11.93
C GLY A 126 15.21 -2.64 -10.92
N ASN A 127 16.17 -1.76 -11.25
CA ASN A 127 16.57 -0.66 -10.37
C ASN A 127 15.80 0.63 -10.67
N CYS A 128 15.27 1.27 -9.63
CA CYS A 128 14.54 2.53 -9.72
C CYS A 128 15.47 3.75 -9.84
N ILE A 129 16.22 3.85 -10.94
CA ILE A 129 17.25 4.89 -11.13
C ILE A 129 16.74 6.19 -11.76
N PHE A 130 15.64 6.14 -12.52
CA PHE A 130 15.10 7.31 -13.22
C PHE A 130 14.13 8.08 -12.32
N ASP A 131 13.14 7.37 -11.79
CA ASP A 131 12.25 7.88 -10.77
C ASP A 131 12.26 6.91 -9.58
N SER A 132 12.08 7.44 -8.38
CA SER A 132 12.09 6.63 -7.15
C SER A 132 11.19 7.25 -6.09
N LEU A 133 10.43 6.42 -5.39
CA LEU A 133 9.81 6.70 -4.10
C LEU A 133 10.64 6.01 -3.02
N VAL A 134 11.22 6.81 -2.12
CA VAL A 134 12.04 6.36 -1.00
C VAL A 134 11.38 6.77 0.30
N ILE A 135 11.36 5.87 1.28
CA ILE A 135 10.81 6.12 2.61
C ILE A 135 11.93 6.02 3.64
N THR A 136 12.02 7.01 4.51
CA THR A 136 13.01 7.07 5.59
C THR A 136 12.34 7.36 6.93
N GLY A 137 13.03 7.06 8.03
CA GLY A 137 12.53 7.25 9.39
C GLY A 137 11.55 6.18 9.87
N SER A 138 11.25 5.17 9.05
CA SER A 138 10.44 4.02 9.48
C SER A 138 11.26 3.03 10.30
N ALA A 139 10.63 2.46 11.32
CA ALA A 139 11.17 1.37 12.13
C ALA A 139 10.95 -0.03 11.49
N SER A 140 10.47 -0.10 10.24
CA SER A 140 10.23 -1.36 9.52
C SER A 140 11.52 -2.08 9.09
N GLY A 141 12.69 -1.47 9.28
CA GLY A 141 13.95 -1.97 8.74
C GLY A 141 14.13 -1.53 7.28
N ASN A 142 14.38 -2.47 6.38
CA ASN A 142 14.53 -2.17 4.95
C ASN A 142 13.15 -1.98 4.29
N VAL A 143 12.85 -0.75 3.86
CA VAL A 143 11.65 -0.42 3.07
C VAL A 143 12.06 -0.34 1.60
N PRO A 144 11.42 -1.08 0.68
CA PRO A 144 11.83 -1.11 -0.72
C PRO A 144 11.69 0.27 -1.37
N VAL A 145 12.61 0.56 -2.30
CA VAL A 145 12.52 1.73 -3.17
C VAL A 145 11.56 1.39 -4.31
N LEU A 146 10.52 2.20 -4.49
CA LEU A 146 9.49 1.93 -5.49
C LEU A 146 9.60 2.83 -6.71
N CYS A 147 9.27 2.30 -7.87
CA CYS A 147 9.08 3.03 -9.12
C CYS A 147 8.02 2.32 -9.98
N GLY A 148 7.78 2.83 -11.18
CA GLY A 148 6.74 2.32 -12.08
C GLY A 148 5.32 2.57 -11.56
N GLU A 149 4.43 1.61 -11.78
CA GLU A 149 2.98 1.74 -11.58
C GLU A 149 2.52 0.97 -10.34
N ASN A 150 2.06 1.69 -9.31
CA ASN A 150 1.68 1.10 -8.02
C ASN A 150 0.29 1.51 -7.55
N SER A 151 -0.53 2.08 -8.43
CA SER A 151 -1.91 2.47 -8.13
C SER A 151 -2.74 1.29 -7.64
N GLY A 152 -3.50 1.51 -6.57
CA GLY A 152 -4.30 0.49 -5.88
C GLY A 152 -3.51 -0.44 -4.96
N GLN A 153 -2.22 -0.21 -4.75
CA GLN A 153 -1.42 -0.91 -3.74
C GLN A 153 -1.30 -0.10 -2.45
N HIS A 154 -0.78 -0.73 -1.40
CA HIS A 154 -0.55 -0.10 -0.11
C HIS A 154 0.71 -0.62 0.56
N MET A 155 1.14 0.06 1.62
CA MET A 155 2.20 -0.40 2.50
C MET A 155 1.96 0.01 3.96
N TYR A 156 2.47 -0.81 4.88
CA TYR A 156 2.46 -0.58 6.32
C TYR A 156 3.89 -0.33 6.82
N LEU A 157 4.07 0.78 7.54
CA LEU A 157 5.33 1.25 8.06
C LEU A 157 5.26 1.29 9.57
N MET A 158 6.23 0.68 10.24
CA MET A 158 6.38 0.75 11.69
C MET A 158 6.94 2.11 12.08
N VAL A 159 6.51 2.61 13.24
CA VAL A 159 6.92 3.90 13.81
C VAL A 159 7.60 3.65 15.15
N ASP A 160 8.78 4.24 15.37
CA ASP A 160 9.50 4.15 16.66
C ASP A 160 9.07 5.20 17.70
N ARG A 161 8.03 5.98 17.35
CA ARG A 161 7.40 7.08 18.13
C ARG A 161 8.30 8.29 18.37
N THR A 162 9.53 8.28 17.88
CA THR A 162 10.51 9.35 18.08
C THR A 162 10.84 10.10 16.80
N ASN A 163 10.80 9.41 15.66
CA ASN A 163 11.21 9.97 14.38
C ASN A 163 10.02 10.18 13.44
N PRO A 164 9.93 11.33 12.76
CA PRO A 164 9.04 11.51 11.62
C PRO A 164 9.36 10.52 10.50
N ILE A 165 8.36 10.14 9.73
CA ILE A 165 8.53 9.35 8.50
C ILE A 165 8.53 10.30 7.31
N THR A 166 9.53 10.21 6.43
CA THR A 166 9.62 11.06 5.25
C THR A 166 9.47 10.24 3.98
N ILE A 167 8.50 10.61 3.15
CA ILE A 167 8.35 10.13 1.77
C ILE A 167 9.13 11.08 0.87
N THR A 168 10.02 10.55 0.04
CA THR A 168 10.78 11.30 -0.96
C THR A 168 10.51 10.71 -2.34
N ILE A 169 9.88 11.47 -3.22
CA ILE A 169 9.70 11.13 -4.63
C ILE A 169 10.70 11.95 -5.43
N THR A 170 11.64 11.26 -6.09
CA THR A 170 12.62 11.86 -7.00
C THR A 170 12.24 11.48 -8.42
N THR A 171 12.22 12.46 -9.33
CA THR A 171 11.93 12.25 -10.75
C THR A 171 13.06 12.80 -11.62
N SER A 172 13.34 12.12 -12.73
CA SER A 172 14.40 12.52 -13.66
C SER A 172 13.86 13.03 -14.99
N VAL A 173 14.52 14.04 -15.56
CA VAL A 173 14.24 14.49 -16.94
C VAL A 173 14.70 13.48 -18.00
N ALA A 174 15.49 12.47 -17.62
CA ALA A 174 15.90 11.39 -18.52
C ALA A 174 14.74 10.49 -18.96
N ALA A 175 13.65 10.45 -18.17
CA ALA A 175 12.43 9.74 -18.53
C ALA A 175 11.34 10.73 -18.98
N SER A 176 10.92 10.61 -20.24
CA SER A 176 9.81 11.34 -20.82
C SER A 176 8.48 10.67 -20.46
N LEU A 177 7.99 10.94 -19.25
CA LEU A 177 6.75 10.38 -18.72
C LEU A 177 5.91 11.45 -18.01
N GLU A 178 4.59 11.37 -18.20
CA GLU A 178 3.60 12.09 -17.43
C GLU A 178 3.34 11.37 -16.10
N ARG A 179 3.92 11.91 -15.02
CA ARG A 179 3.87 11.29 -13.68
C ARG A 179 2.74 11.87 -12.88
N SER A 180 2.19 11.08 -11.97
CA SER A 180 1.20 11.59 -11.02
C SER A 180 1.21 10.73 -9.76
N TRP A 181 0.91 11.37 -8.63
CA TRP A 181 0.73 10.64 -7.38
C TRP A 181 -0.33 11.29 -6.49
N ASN A 182 -1.06 10.42 -5.80
CA ASN A 182 -2.02 10.70 -4.76
C ASN A 182 -1.91 9.55 -3.75
N ILE A 183 -1.32 9.85 -2.60
CA ILE A 183 -1.03 8.87 -1.56
C ILE A 183 -1.82 9.26 -0.31
N LYS A 184 -2.75 8.40 0.11
CA LYS A 184 -3.46 8.58 1.38
C LYS A 184 -2.59 8.04 2.50
N VAL A 185 -2.41 8.85 3.54
CA VAL A 185 -1.63 8.54 4.73
C VAL A 185 -2.56 8.38 5.92
N THR A 186 -2.60 7.17 6.46
CA THR A 186 -3.39 6.81 7.64
C THR A 186 -2.44 6.47 8.78
N GLN A 187 -2.57 7.17 9.90
CA GLN A 187 -1.86 6.89 11.15
C GLN A 187 -2.69 5.94 12.00
N ILE A 188 -2.11 4.81 12.38
CA ILE A 188 -2.77 3.72 13.08
C ILE A 188 -2.25 3.65 14.51
N ALA A 189 -3.19 3.74 15.44
CA ALA A 189 -2.92 3.65 16.87
C ALA A 189 -2.53 2.22 17.28
N CYS A 190 -1.71 2.08 18.32
CA CYS A 190 -1.19 0.79 18.80
C CYS A 190 -2.27 -0.18 19.27
N ASP A 191 -3.43 0.34 19.69
CA ASP A 191 -4.61 -0.39 20.15
C ASP A 191 -5.65 -0.64 19.03
N CYS A 192 -5.32 -0.28 17.79
CA CYS A 192 -6.23 -0.44 16.67
C CYS A 192 -6.34 -1.93 16.25
N PRO A 193 -7.56 -2.49 16.12
CA PRO A 193 -7.74 -3.88 15.66
C PRO A 193 -7.23 -4.16 14.24
N THR A 194 -7.02 -3.12 13.44
CA THR A 194 -6.55 -3.22 12.05
C THR A 194 -5.03 -3.07 11.92
N LEU A 195 -4.29 -3.11 13.03
CA LEU A 195 -2.83 -3.09 13.04
C LEU A 195 -2.30 -4.30 12.24
N ALA A 196 -1.42 -4.04 11.28
CA ALA A 196 -0.72 -5.11 10.58
C ALA A 196 0.27 -5.80 11.54
N PRO A 197 0.52 -7.11 11.43
CA PRO A 197 1.55 -7.76 12.23
C PRO A 197 2.94 -7.18 11.91
N ASN A 198 3.84 -7.17 12.90
CA ASN A 198 5.22 -6.72 12.69
C ASN A 198 5.91 -7.55 11.62
N GLY A 199 6.65 -6.88 10.72
CA GLY A 199 7.34 -7.53 9.59
C GLY A 199 6.50 -7.67 8.31
N CYS A 200 5.22 -7.29 8.35
CA CYS A 200 4.34 -7.27 7.18
C CYS A 200 4.37 -5.87 6.53
N LEU A 201 4.90 -5.77 5.31
CA LEU A 201 4.85 -4.53 4.54
C LEU A 201 3.50 -4.38 3.84
N GLN A 202 2.90 -5.47 3.39
CA GLN A 202 1.51 -5.50 2.92
C GLN A 202 0.67 -6.33 3.88
N TYR A 203 -0.54 -5.87 4.17
CA TYR A 203 -1.50 -6.58 5.01
C TYR A 203 -2.90 -6.52 4.41
N TYR A 204 -3.51 -7.68 4.27
CA TYR A 204 -4.87 -7.88 3.77
C TYR A 204 -5.67 -8.64 4.83
N TYR A 205 -6.99 -8.45 4.90
CA TYR A 205 -7.83 -9.05 5.94
C TYR A 205 -9.13 -9.67 5.38
N SER A 206 -9.33 -9.58 4.07
CA SER A 206 -10.47 -10.19 3.39
C SER A 206 -10.32 -11.72 3.36
N GLN A 207 -11.44 -12.43 3.28
CA GLN A 207 -11.46 -13.90 3.12
C GLN A 207 -10.76 -14.32 1.82
N SER A 208 -11.02 -13.62 0.73
CA SER A 208 -10.33 -13.76 -0.55
C SER A 208 -9.90 -12.40 -1.08
N GLY A 209 -8.92 -12.41 -1.97
CA GLY A 209 -8.40 -11.21 -2.59
C GLY A 209 -7.22 -11.50 -3.51
N ASN A 210 -6.64 -10.44 -4.02
CA ASN A 210 -5.52 -10.48 -4.95
C ASN A 210 -4.32 -9.73 -4.34
N VAL A 211 -3.14 -10.34 -4.41
CA VAL A 211 -1.86 -9.76 -3.99
C VAL A 211 -0.98 -9.59 -5.20
N ARG A 212 -0.41 -8.40 -5.37
CA ARG A 212 0.53 -8.10 -6.45
C ARG A 212 1.86 -7.67 -5.87
N SER A 213 2.96 -8.03 -6.54
CA SER A 213 4.25 -7.39 -6.30
C SER A 213 4.16 -5.90 -6.64
N PHE A 214 5.06 -5.10 -6.08
CA PHE A 214 5.19 -3.72 -6.52
C PHE A 214 5.57 -3.68 -8.02
N ASN A 215 5.10 -2.64 -8.71
CA ASN A 215 5.22 -2.44 -10.15
C ASN A 215 4.68 -3.56 -11.07
N TYR A 216 3.91 -4.52 -10.56
CA TYR A 216 3.27 -5.53 -11.41
C TYR A 216 2.40 -4.86 -12.49
N GLY A 217 2.55 -5.31 -13.73
CA GLY A 217 1.77 -4.84 -14.87
C GLY A 217 2.03 -5.66 -16.13
N THR A 218 1.15 -5.51 -17.11
CA THR A 218 1.19 -6.30 -18.36
C THR A 218 1.91 -5.59 -19.50
N THR A 219 2.15 -4.28 -19.39
CA THR A 219 2.88 -3.50 -20.39
C THR A 219 4.38 -3.75 -20.29
N ILE A 220 5.05 -3.87 -21.44
CA ILE A 220 6.49 -4.12 -21.54
C ILE A 220 7.26 -2.95 -20.89
N ASN A 221 8.30 -3.23 -20.10
CA ASN A 221 9.24 -2.20 -19.69
C ASN A 221 10.05 -1.73 -20.91
N GLY A 222 9.92 -0.46 -21.27
CA GLY A 222 10.63 0.14 -22.40
C GLY A 222 12.13 0.34 -22.18
N ASN A 223 12.63 0.19 -20.95
CA ASN A 223 14.05 0.22 -20.66
C ASN A 223 14.65 -1.16 -20.96
N ASN A 224 15.69 -1.18 -21.78
CA ASN A 224 16.33 -2.43 -22.19
C ASN A 224 17.31 -2.97 -21.15
N LEU A 225 17.35 -4.30 -21.03
CA LEU A 225 18.44 -5.02 -20.39
C LEU A 225 19.49 -5.38 -21.47
N ASN A 226 20.73 -4.93 -21.26
CA ASN A 226 21.82 -5.11 -22.22
C ASN A 226 22.77 -6.21 -21.74
N PHE A 227 23.10 -7.15 -22.62
CA PHE A 227 24.03 -8.23 -22.35
C PHE A 227 25.43 -7.91 -22.88
N GLY A 228 26.46 -8.44 -22.23
CA GLY A 228 27.86 -8.22 -22.62
C GLY A 228 28.26 -8.76 -24.00
N ASN A 229 27.39 -9.56 -24.64
CA ASN A 229 27.55 -10.05 -26.01
C ASN A 229 26.95 -9.10 -27.07
N GLY A 230 26.42 -7.94 -26.66
CA GLY A 230 25.79 -6.96 -27.55
C GLY A 230 24.30 -7.21 -27.82
N SER A 231 23.72 -8.28 -27.29
CA SER A 231 22.26 -8.51 -27.33
C SER A 231 21.54 -7.59 -26.34
N SER A 232 20.31 -7.26 -26.65
CA SER A 232 19.44 -6.44 -25.80
C SER A 232 18.04 -7.04 -25.81
N VAL A 233 17.42 -7.07 -24.64
CA VAL A 233 16.03 -7.51 -24.46
C VAL A 233 15.24 -6.48 -23.67
N ALA A 234 13.92 -6.63 -23.63
CA ALA A 234 13.07 -5.82 -22.76
C ALA A 234 13.48 -6.01 -21.28
N GLY A 235 13.47 -4.92 -20.54
CA GLY A 235 13.77 -4.93 -19.10
C GLY A 235 12.69 -5.62 -18.28
N THR A 236 13.07 -5.98 -17.05
CA THR A 236 12.12 -6.46 -16.05
C THR A 236 11.22 -5.32 -15.54
N ARG A 237 9.99 -5.60 -15.16
CA ARG A 237 9.18 -4.72 -14.30
C ARG A 237 9.36 -5.05 -12.82
N GLN A 238 9.79 -6.26 -12.52
CA GLN A 238 10.11 -6.67 -11.16
C GLN A 238 11.11 -5.68 -10.56
N ILE A 239 10.85 -5.26 -9.33
CA ILE A 239 11.78 -4.40 -8.60
C ILE A 239 12.83 -5.32 -7.96
N SER A 240 14.10 -4.96 -8.16
CA SER A 240 15.23 -5.67 -7.57
C SER A 240 15.41 -5.32 -6.08
N ASN A 241 16.12 -6.18 -5.35
CA ASN A 241 16.50 -6.00 -3.94
C ASN A 241 15.32 -5.92 -2.96
N GLU A 242 14.22 -6.59 -3.27
CA GLU A 242 13.05 -6.65 -2.39
C GLU A 242 13.16 -7.79 -1.39
N ASN A 243 12.75 -7.54 -0.14
CA ASN A 243 12.67 -8.57 0.88
C ASN A 243 11.59 -8.19 1.90
N TYR A 244 10.32 -8.43 1.57
CA TYR A 244 9.18 -8.00 2.36
C TYR A 244 8.12 -9.09 2.56
N GLY A 245 7.35 -8.95 3.64
CA GLY A 245 6.27 -9.88 3.98
C GLY A 245 4.92 -9.33 3.53
N VAL A 246 4.10 -10.18 2.94
CA VAL A 246 2.68 -9.97 2.71
C VAL A 246 1.91 -10.86 3.65
N CYS A 247 1.10 -10.26 4.51
CA CYS A 247 0.37 -10.97 5.54
C CYS A 247 -1.12 -10.94 5.27
N ILE A 248 -1.79 -12.05 5.59
CA ILE A 248 -3.24 -12.18 5.48
C ILE A 248 -3.82 -12.39 6.88
N GLY A 249 -4.65 -11.45 7.31
CA GLY A 249 -5.40 -11.50 8.55
C GLY A 249 -6.38 -12.67 8.51
N MET A 250 -6.25 -13.57 9.47
CA MET A 250 -7.07 -14.77 9.53
C MET A 250 -8.52 -14.42 9.87
N VAL A 251 -9.46 -14.87 9.05
CA VAL A 251 -10.89 -14.76 9.35
C VAL A 251 -11.26 -15.82 10.38
N PRO A 252 -12.02 -15.49 11.45
CA PRO A 252 -12.48 -16.49 12.41
C PRO A 252 -13.23 -17.64 11.72
N GLY A 253 -12.89 -18.88 12.08
CA GLY A 253 -13.47 -20.10 11.47
C GLY A 253 -12.75 -20.58 10.19
N TYR A 254 -11.67 -19.92 9.78
CA TYR A 254 -10.83 -20.33 8.65
C TYR A 254 -9.48 -20.87 9.14
N CYS A 255 -9.02 -21.98 8.56
CA CYS A 255 -7.89 -22.75 9.07
C CYS A 255 -6.72 -22.91 8.08
N SER A 256 -6.97 -22.74 6.79
CA SER A 256 -5.94 -22.78 5.73
C SER A 256 -6.15 -21.66 4.73
N ILE A 257 -5.16 -21.42 3.89
CA ILE A 257 -5.20 -20.46 2.79
C ILE A 257 -4.72 -21.13 1.51
N GLN A 258 -5.50 -20.97 0.45
CA GLN A 258 -5.12 -21.36 -0.90
C GLN A 258 -4.54 -20.15 -1.62
N TRP A 259 -3.46 -20.37 -2.37
CA TRP A 259 -2.83 -19.42 -3.29
C TRP A 259 -2.89 -19.98 -4.70
N SER A 260 -3.15 -19.13 -5.68
CA SER A 260 -3.12 -19.45 -7.11
C SER A 260 -2.64 -18.26 -7.92
N GLN A 261 -2.24 -18.50 -9.17
CA GLN A 261 -2.17 -17.43 -10.16
C GLN A 261 -3.52 -16.73 -10.29
N SER A 262 -3.48 -15.45 -10.66
CA SER A 262 -4.69 -14.67 -10.85
C SER A 262 -5.56 -15.25 -11.96
N ASP A 263 -6.85 -15.39 -11.66
CA ASP A 263 -7.83 -15.94 -12.59
C ASP A 263 -7.87 -15.12 -13.90
N GLY A 264 -7.79 -15.81 -15.04
CA GLY A 264 -7.80 -15.18 -16.36
C GLY A 264 -6.46 -14.61 -16.82
N GLU A 265 -5.41 -14.62 -15.98
CA GLU A 265 -4.06 -14.15 -16.31
C GLU A 265 -3.03 -15.28 -16.16
N THR A 266 -2.85 -16.10 -17.19
CA THR A 266 -1.88 -17.22 -17.18
C THR A 266 -0.42 -16.76 -17.06
N SER A 267 -0.13 -15.50 -17.39
CA SER A 267 1.19 -14.87 -17.26
C SER A 267 1.35 -14.03 -15.98
N SER A 268 0.46 -14.21 -15.00
CA SER A 268 0.46 -13.44 -13.75
C SER A 268 1.59 -13.76 -12.79
N PHE A 269 2.50 -14.66 -13.13
CA PHE A 269 3.63 -15.01 -12.27
C PHE A 269 4.90 -15.22 -13.10
N SER A 270 5.89 -14.38 -12.87
CA SER A 270 7.20 -14.45 -13.51
C SER A 270 8.22 -13.76 -12.59
N LEU A 271 9.05 -14.55 -11.92
CA LEU A 271 10.05 -14.04 -10.96
C LEU A 271 11.48 -14.46 -11.28
N SER A 272 11.69 -15.69 -11.74
CA SER A 272 13.02 -16.16 -12.19
C SER A 272 12.87 -16.84 -13.53
N ASN A 273 13.94 -16.82 -14.33
CA ASN A 273 14.03 -17.29 -15.73
C ASN A 273 13.85 -16.18 -16.76
N ASP A 274 14.37 -16.42 -17.97
CA ASP A 274 14.29 -15.50 -19.09
C ASP A 274 12.90 -15.59 -19.75
N THR A 275 12.13 -14.50 -19.63
CA THR A 275 10.84 -14.36 -20.32
C THR A 275 10.95 -13.57 -21.62
N ALA A 276 12.13 -13.01 -21.93
CA ALA A 276 12.36 -12.21 -23.12
C ALA A 276 12.46 -13.05 -24.40
N ALA A 277 13.11 -14.22 -24.36
CA ALA A 277 13.18 -15.15 -25.49
C ALA A 277 11.81 -15.78 -25.85
N ALA A 278 10.87 -15.74 -24.91
CA ALA A 278 9.52 -16.29 -25.06
C ALA A 278 8.50 -15.28 -25.62
N SER A 279 8.94 -14.07 -26.01
CA SER A 279 8.21 -13.02 -26.72
C SER A 279 6.70 -12.94 -26.46
N VAL A 280 6.27 -11.96 -25.64
CA VAL A 280 5.15 -11.06 -25.99
C VAL A 280 3.78 -11.71 -26.35
N LEU A 281 3.54 -12.99 -26.03
CA LEU A 281 2.27 -13.67 -26.29
C LEU A 281 1.66 -14.17 -24.97
N ASP A 282 0.35 -14.00 -24.84
CA ASP A 282 -0.44 -14.44 -23.69
C ASP A 282 -0.08 -15.87 -23.25
N GLY A 283 0.30 -15.99 -21.97
CA GLY A 283 0.46 -17.26 -21.28
C GLY A 283 1.71 -18.04 -21.63
N LEU A 284 2.65 -18.11 -20.68
CA LEU A 284 3.63 -19.20 -20.63
C LEU A 284 3.19 -20.18 -19.53
N PRO A 285 2.30 -21.15 -19.81
CA PRO A 285 1.87 -22.16 -18.84
C PRO A 285 2.93 -23.26 -18.59
N SER A 286 4.22 -22.97 -18.72
CA SER A 286 5.31 -23.94 -18.53
C SER A 286 6.58 -23.29 -18.00
N ASN A 287 7.33 -24.02 -17.18
CA ASN A 287 8.53 -23.61 -16.43
C ASN A 287 8.28 -22.99 -15.04
N GLY A 288 7.25 -23.46 -14.32
CA GLY A 288 7.19 -23.25 -12.88
C GLY A 288 8.34 -23.96 -12.17
N LEU A 289 9.11 -23.22 -11.39
CA LEU A 289 10.24 -23.71 -10.61
C LEU A 289 9.90 -23.64 -9.11
N ARG A 290 10.57 -24.48 -8.32
CA ARG A 290 10.34 -24.56 -6.87
C ARG A 290 11.57 -25.03 -6.13
N GLY A 291 11.59 -24.76 -4.82
CA GLY A 291 12.59 -25.27 -3.90
C GLY A 291 14.00 -24.82 -4.26
N GLU A 292 14.94 -25.75 -4.38
CA GLU A 292 16.36 -25.47 -4.64
C GLU A 292 16.62 -24.81 -6.00
N ASN A 293 15.69 -24.92 -6.96
CA ASN A 293 15.80 -24.25 -8.26
C ASN A 293 15.51 -22.74 -8.19
N CYS A 294 14.95 -22.27 -7.08
CA CYS A 294 14.61 -20.86 -6.86
C CYS A 294 15.70 -20.18 -6.03
N THR A 295 16.75 -19.71 -6.70
CA THR A 295 17.98 -19.21 -6.07
C THR A 295 18.12 -17.69 -6.07
N THR A 296 17.48 -16.99 -7.02
CA THR A 296 17.52 -15.53 -7.15
C THR A 296 16.25 -14.92 -6.59
N ASP A 297 15.15 -15.06 -7.32
CA ASP A 297 13.90 -14.36 -7.06
C ASP A 297 12.76 -15.34 -6.83
N TYR A 298 12.02 -15.16 -5.75
CA TYR A 298 11.00 -16.12 -5.40
C TYR A 298 10.02 -15.56 -4.38
N VAL A 299 8.87 -16.21 -4.33
CA VAL A 299 7.99 -16.13 -3.17
C VAL A 299 8.14 -17.35 -2.28
N VAL A 300 7.93 -17.17 -0.98
CA VAL A 300 7.93 -18.25 0.01
C VAL A 300 6.52 -18.45 0.56
N ILE A 301 6.04 -19.68 0.50
CA ILE A 301 4.82 -20.14 1.17
C ILE A 301 5.21 -21.30 2.10
N PRO A 302 5.06 -21.16 3.43
CA PRO A 302 5.52 -22.18 4.37
C PRO A 302 4.67 -23.46 4.32
N ASN A 303 5.34 -24.63 4.25
CA ASN A 303 4.74 -25.97 4.30
C ASN A 303 3.47 -26.15 3.42
N PRO A 304 3.57 -25.95 2.10
CA PRO A 304 2.43 -26.04 1.20
C PRO A 304 2.14 -27.48 0.76
N TYR A 305 0.88 -27.74 0.45
CA TYR A 305 0.38 -28.94 -0.24
C TYR A 305 -0.39 -28.53 -1.50
N PHE A 306 -0.38 -29.39 -2.51
CA PHE A 306 -1.26 -29.22 -3.68
C PHE A 306 -2.72 -29.44 -3.29
N VAL A 307 -3.66 -28.96 -4.11
CA VAL A 307 -5.11 -29.09 -3.85
C VAL A 307 -5.56 -30.55 -3.67
N ASN A 308 -4.83 -31.51 -4.26
CA ASN A 308 -5.09 -32.95 -4.08
C ASN A 308 -4.56 -33.54 -2.75
N GLY A 309 -4.00 -32.72 -1.86
CA GLY A 309 -3.46 -33.12 -0.56
C GLY A 309 -2.01 -33.59 -0.57
N THR A 310 -1.35 -33.66 -1.73
CA THR A 310 0.05 -34.09 -1.82
C THR A 310 0.97 -32.97 -1.35
N ALA A 311 1.92 -33.28 -0.45
CA ALA A 311 2.92 -32.31 -0.02
C ALA A 311 3.76 -31.81 -1.21
N VAL A 312 4.01 -30.50 -1.27
CA VAL A 312 4.84 -29.91 -2.34
C VAL A 312 6.32 -30.24 -2.14
N ASN A 313 6.74 -30.46 -0.89
CA ASN A 313 8.14 -30.68 -0.49
C ASN A 313 9.09 -29.54 -0.90
N ALA A 314 8.55 -28.32 -0.99
CA ALA A 314 9.29 -27.09 -1.21
C ALA A 314 8.46 -25.91 -0.65
N ASP A 315 9.12 -24.82 -0.32
CA ASP A 315 8.51 -23.59 0.21
C ASP A 315 8.74 -22.38 -0.71
N ARG A 316 9.79 -22.38 -1.53
CA ARG A 316 10.09 -21.37 -2.54
C ARG A 316 9.43 -21.67 -3.88
N PHE A 317 8.87 -20.65 -4.52
CA PHE A 317 8.25 -20.70 -5.85
C PHE A 317 8.78 -19.56 -6.72
N CYS A 318 9.16 -19.88 -7.95
CA CYS A 318 9.73 -18.96 -8.94
C CYS A 318 9.48 -19.54 -10.35
N GLY A 319 10.13 -19.03 -11.39
CA GLY A 319 9.80 -19.42 -12.76
C GLY A 319 8.68 -18.56 -13.34
N ASN A 320 8.05 -19.10 -14.39
CA ASN A 320 7.01 -18.41 -15.18
C ASN A 320 5.60 -18.96 -14.95
N GLN A 321 5.44 -19.78 -13.91
CA GLN A 321 4.17 -20.39 -13.55
C GLN A 321 4.14 -20.67 -12.06
N PHE A 322 2.99 -20.43 -11.44
CA PHE A 322 2.79 -20.70 -10.02
C PHE A 322 1.72 -21.79 -9.84
N PRO A 323 2.04 -22.92 -9.18
CA PRO A 323 1.07 -23.97 -8.94
C PRO A 323 0.06 -23.55 -7.87
N THR A 324 -1.20 -23.93 -8.01
CA THR A 324 -2.18 -23.75 -6.94
C THR A 324 -1.81 -24.61 -5.74
N VAL A 325 -1.54 -23.95 -4.62
CA VAL A 325 -1.10 -24.58 -3.37
C VAL A 325 -1.95 -24.09 -2.21
N VAL A 326 -2.04 -24.92 -1.19
CA VAL A 326 -2.72 -24.61 0.06
C VAL A 326 -1.72 -24.74 1.19
N THR A 327 -1.81 -23.89 2.20
CA THR A 327 -1.05 -24.03 3.44
C THR A 327 -1.95 -23.84 4.64
N SER A 328 -1.68 -24.62 5.69
CA SER A 328 -2.28 -24.45 7.02
C SER A 328 -1.30 -23.80 8.01
N SER A 329 -0.12 -23.39 7.55
CA SER A 329 0.89 -22.70 8.37
C SER A 329 0.38 -21.32 8.79
N LYS A 330 0.49 -21.01 10.08
CA LYS A 330 0.02 -19.75 10.66
C LYS A 330 1.20 -18.97 11.25
N PRO A 331 1.19 -17.62 11.16
CA PRO A 331 0.22 -16.78 10.45
C PRO A 331 0.29 -16.99 8.92
N PHE A 332 -0.79 -16.64 8.20
CA PHE A 332 -0.78 -16.68 6.74
C PHE A 332 0.12 -15.57 6.20
N VAL A 333 1.23 -15.98 5.59
CA VAL A 333 2.26 -15.07 5.07
C VAL A 333 2.79 -15.58 3.74
N LEU A 334 3.02 -14.63 2.84
CA LEU A 334 3.79 -14.78 1.61
C LEU A 334 5.04 -13.88 1.76
N ARG A 335 6.24 -14.45 1.67
CA ARG A 335 7.48 -13.65 1.65
C ARG A 335 7.88 -13.41 0.21
N VAL A 336 8.24 -12.18 -0.14
CA VAL A 336 8.80 -11.82 -1.45
C VAL A 336 10.29 -11.58 -1.30
N VAL A 337 11.10 -12.17 -2.18
CA VAL A 337 12.54 -11.98 -2.24
C VAL A 337 12.96 -11.77 -3.69
N THR A 338 13.68 -10.70 -3.98
CA THR A 338 14.36 -10.47 -5.26
C THR A 338 15.82 -10.07 -4.99
N ASN A 339 16.73 -10.51 -5.86
CA ASN A 339 18.16 -10.21 -5.75
C ASN A 339 18.50 -8.85 -6.41
N ASP A 340 19.79 -8.57 -6.61
CA ASP A 340 20.28 -7.31 -7.20
C ASP A 340 20.50 -7.35 -8.72
N ASN A 341 20.14 -8.44 -9.40
CA ASN A 341 20.54 -8.65 -10.79
C ASN A 341 19.60 -9.56 -11.58
N GLU A 342 19.22 -9.08 -12.77
CA GLU A 342 18.21 -9.71 -13.65
C GLU A 342 18.83 -10.23 -14.97
N LEU A 343 20.17 -10.27 -15.07
CA LEU A 343 20.89 -10.76 -16.26
C LEU A 343 20.60 -12.24 -16.62
N GLY A 344 19.92 -13.02 -15.76
CA GLY A 344 19.46 -14.39 -16.04
C GLY A 344 17.93 -14.56 -15.99
N ASP A 345 17.22 -13.46 -15.73
CA ASP A 345 15.83 -13.36 -15.29
C ASP A 345 15.17 -12.16 -15.98
N ALA A 346 15.42 -12.03 -17.29
CA ALA A 346 14.98 -10.87 -18.05
C ALA A 346 13.46 -10.81 -18.24
N ALA A 347 12.95 -9.58 -18.37
CA ALA A 347 11.56 -9.25 -18.72
C ALA A 347 10.48 -9.74 -17.74
N ASN A 348 10.86 -10.16 -16.52
CA ASN A 348 9.93 -10.57 -15.48
C ASN A 348 8.94 -9.44 -15.12
N ARG A 349 7.67 -9.79 -14.95
CA ARG A 349 6.60 -8.85 -14.57
C ARG A 349 6.38 -8.77 -13.07
N GLY A 350 7.01 -9.63 -12.29
CA GLY A 350 6.65 -9.87 -10.90
C GLY A 350 5.51 -10.88 -10.78
N PHE A 351 4.61 -10.67 -9.81
CA PHE A 351 3.47 -11.57 -9.62
C PHE A 351 2.16 -10.84 -9.30
N SER A 352 1.07 -11.53 -9.62
CA SER A 352 -0.31 -11.29 -9.22
C SER A 352 -0.86 -12.67 -8.82
N LEU A 353 -1.18 -12.83 -7.54
CA LEU A 353 -1.63 -14.08 -6.95
C LEU A 353 -2.96 -13.87 -6.24
N ASP A 354 -3.93 -14.73 -6.54
CA ASP A 354 -5.17 -14.81 -5.80
C ASP A 354 -4.98 -15.65 -4.54
N TYR A 355 -5.60 -15.21 -3.45
CA TYR A 355 -5.69 -15.98 -2.23
C TYR A 355 -7.14 -16.20 -1.82
N THR A 356 -7.42 -17.34 -1.20
CA THR A 356 -8.71 -17.63 -0.58
C THR A 356 -8.49 -18.44 0.69
N GLN A 357 -8.93 -17.89 1.82
CA GLN A 357 -8.97 -18.61 3.09
C GLN A 357 -10.04 -19.69 3.01
N GLN A 358 -9.74 -20.88 3.51
CA GLN A 358 -10.66 -22.03 3.56
C GLN A 358 -11.14 -22.28 4.98
N ALA A 359 -12.45 -22.53 5.12
CA ALA A 359 -13.08 -22.83 6.40
C ALA A 359 -12.43 -24.05 7.05
N CYS A 360 -12.36 -24.06 8.38
CA CYS A 360 -11.93 -25.23 9.12
C CYS A 360 -12.83 -26.42 8.77
N SER A 361 -12.24 -27.56 8.43
CA SER A 361 -12.99 -28.79 8.28
C SER A 361 -13.50 -29.23 9.65
N ASN A 362 -14.82 -29.22 9.86
CA ASN A 362 -15.46 -29.84 11.02
C ASN A 362 -15.38 -31.37 10.87
N LEU A 363 -14.21 -31.95 11.11
CA LEU A 363 -14.09 -33.39 11.35
C LEU A 363 -14.71 -33.71 12.72
N GLY A 364 -16.04 -33.71 12.78
CA GLY A 364 -16.78 -33.99 14.00
C GLY A 364 -18.23 -33.52 13.98
N PHE A 365 -19.02 -33.96 12.99
CA PHE A 365 -20.46 -34.27 13.12
C PHE A 365 -20.95 -34.92 11.82
N MET A 366 -20.29 -35.99 11.36
CA MET A 366 -21.03 -37.04 10.66
C MET A 366 -21.71 -37.84 11.76
N LEU A 367 -22.94 -37.47 12.09
CA LEU A 367 -23.85 -38.38 12.77
C LEU A 367 -23.99 -39.59 11.85
N TYR A 368 -23.35 -40.69 12.23
CA TYR A 368 -23.82 -42.02 11.87
C TYR A 368 -25.26 -42.12 12.36
N ASN A 369 -26.23 -41.78 11.51
CA ASN A 369 -27.56 -42.36 11.64
C ASN A 369 -27.48 -43.77 11.06
N MET A 370 -26.93 -44.68 11.86
CA MET A 370 -27.28 -46.09 11.82
C MET A 370 -28.46 -46.28 12.78
N SER A 371 -29.67 -46.27 12.23
CA SER A 371 -30.81 -47.10 12.64
C SER A 371 -31.96 -46.87 11.67
#